data_AF-A0A7S2RUJ4-F1
#
_entry.id   AF-A0A7S2RUJ4-F1
#
_cell.length_a   1.000
_cell.length_b   1.000
_cell.length_c   1.000
_cell.angle_alpha   90.00
_cell.angle_beta   90.00
_cell.angle_gamma   90.00
#
_symmetry.space_group_name_H-M   'P 1'
#
loop_
_entity.id
_entity.type
_entity.pdbx_description
1 polymer ?
#
loop_
_entity_poly.entity_id
_entity_poly.type
_entity_poly.pdbx_seq_one_letter_code
_entity_poly.pdbx_strand_id
1 'polypeptide(L)'
;GSTVTKILRNITLENGINGVVKLDSKGNRANPKYTVMHFTKNFEWSSIGSVGTTLESASIDIEKICWPSNGCSLNTAPIETYSVPAPQDKLPVWVIILFPCLAIIMALLALKYYRSKQ
;
A
#
# COMPACT_ATOMS: atom_id res chain seq x y z
N GLY A 1 4.35 32.47 24.25
CA GLY A 1 4.24 31.60 23.06
C GLY A 1 3.01 31.86 22.20
N SER A 2 1.83 32.10 22.79
CA SER A 2 0.54 32.10 22.07
C SER A 2 0.39 33.14 20.95
N THR A 3 1.00 34.32 21.08
CA THR A 3 0.89 35.40 20.06
C THR A 3 1.58 35.02 18.75
N VAL A 4 2.79 34.44 18.83
CA VAL A 4 3.54 33.98 17.65
C VAL A 4 2.79 32.86 16.94
N THR A 5 2.22 31.91 17.69
CA THR A 5 1.42 30.82 17.12
C THR A 5 0.16 31.35 16.42
N LYS A 6 -0.50 32.38 16.95
CA LYS A 6 -1.65 33.02 16.29
C LYS A 6 -1.27 33.72 15.01
N ILE A 7 -0.14 34.44 14.99
CA ILE A 7 0.37 35.11 13.78
C ILE A 7 0.67 34.07 12.70
N LEU A 8 1.45 33.02 13.04
CA LEU A 8 1.81 31.97 12.09
C LEU A 8 0.59 31.25 11.49
N ARG A 9 -0.46 31.02 12.29
CA ARG A 9 -1.71 30.39 11.81
C ARG A 9 -2.53 31.29 10.89
N ASN A 10 -2.30 32.60 10.88
CA ASN A 10 -3.06 33.54 10.07
C ASN A 10 -2.32 33.97 8.79
N ILE A 11 -1.07 33.53 8.60
CA ILE A 11 -0.31 33.79 7.38
C ILE A 11 -0.88 32.96 6.24
N THR A 12 -1.09 33.62 5.11
CA THR A 12 -1.41 32.98 3.82
C THR A 12 -0.25 33.28 2.87
N LEU A 13 0.34 32.23 2.32
CA LEU A 13 1.42 32.33 1.33
C LEU A 13 0.82 32.06 -0.05
N GLU A 14 0.71 33.07 -0.89
CA GLU A 14 0.06 32.94 -2.20
C GLU A 14 0.93 32.21 -3.23
N ASN A 15 2.25 32.44 -3.19
CA ASN A 15 3.21 31.94 -4.19
C ASN A 15 4.03 30.74 -3.69
N GLY A 16 3.36 29.70 -3.20
CA GLY A 16 4.03 28.44 -2.88
C GLY A 16 4.28 27.57 -4.10
N ILE A 17 5.28 26.68 -4.04
CA ILE A 17 5.54 25.66 -5.08
C ILE A 17 4.28 24.82 -5.37
N ASN A 18 3.48 24.56 -4.34
CA ASN A 18 2.23 23.83 -4.42
C ASN A 18 1.00 24.76 -4.38
N GLY A 19 1.13 26.00 -4.85
CA GLY A 19 0.09 27.04 -4.79
C GLY A 19 -0.09 27.61 -3.38
N VAL A 20 -1.28 28.15 -3.11
CA VAL A 20 -1.60 28.84 -1.86
C VAL A 20 -1.42 27.92 -0.65
N VAL A 21 -0.62 28.37 0.33
CA VAL A 21 -0.41 27.67 1.60
C VAL A 21 -1.08 28.47 2.72
N LYS A 22 -2.01 27.84 3.40
CA LYS A 22 -2.68 28.36 4.60
C LYS A 22 -2.68 27.28 5.67
N LEU A 23 -2.61 27.67 6.94
CA LEU A 23 -2.70 26.74 8.06
C LEU A 23 -4.10 26.71 8.66
N ASP A 24 -4.52 25.55 9.14
CA ASP A 24 -5.77 25.37 9.89
C ASP A 24 -5.58 25.67 11.39
N SER A 25 -6.65 25.52 12.17
CA SER A 25 -6.62 25.73 13.62
C SER A 25 -5.72 24.75 14.38
N LYS A 26 -5.33 23.63 13.75
CA LYS A 26 -4.41 22.62 14.29
C LYS A 26 -2.96 22.87 13.84
N GLY A 27 -2.73 23.78 12.89
CA GLY A 27 -1.42 24.05 12.32
C GLY A 27 -1.07 23.15 11.13
N ASN A 28 -2.03 22.40 10.58
CA ASN A 28 -1.85 21.65 9.35
C ASN A 28 -2.12 22.54 8.14
N ARG A 29 -1.69 22.11 6.95
CA ARG A 29 -2.08 22.77 5.72
C ARG A 29 -3.59 22.66 5.53
N ALA A 30 -4.27 23.80 5.41
CA ALA A 30 -5.73 23.89 5.26
C ALA A 30 -6.21 23.33 3.91
N ASN A 31 -5.41 23.51 2.86
CA ASN A 31 -5.67 23.01 1.51
C ASN A 31 -4.53 22.09 1.07
N PRO A 32 -4.43 20.87 1.62
CA PRO A 32 -3.45 19.90 1.18
C PRO A 32 -3.84 19.36 -0.20
N LYS A 33 -2.83 19.09 -1.02
CA LYS A 33 -2.95 18.42 -2.31
C LYS A 33 -2.14 17.14 -2.22
N TYR A 34 -2.76 16.03 -2.58
CA TYR A 34 -2.16 14.70 -2.57
C TYR A 34 -1.96 14.23 -4.00
N THR A 35 -0.89 13.50 -4.24
CA THR A 35 -0.65 12.85 -5.52
C THR A 35 -1.14 11.41 -5.43
N VAL A 36 -1.92 10.97 -6.40
CA VAL A 36 -2.33 9.58 -6.51
C VAL A 36 -1.26 8.83 -7.29
N MET A 37 -0.71 7.79 -6.69
CA MET A 37 0.36 6.97 -7.25
C MET A 37 -0.18 5.58 -7.57
N HIS A 38 0.25 5.02 -8.69
CA HIS A 38 -0.06 3.66 -9.11
C HIS A 38 1.24 2.86 -9.26
N PHE A 39 1.24 1.65 -8.72
CA PHE A 39 2.37 0.74 -8.85
C PHE A 39 2.24 -0.04 -10.15
N THR A 40 3.24 0.09 -11.02
CA THR A 40 3.20 -0.45 -12.38
C THR A 40 3.82 -1.85 -12.45
N LYS A 41 3.57 -2.55 -13.57
CA LYS A 41 4.17 -3.86 -13.87
C LYS A 41 5.70 -3.84 -13.96
N ASN A 42 6.29 -2.66 -14.17
CA ASN A 42 7.74 -2.46 -14.21
C ASN A 42 8.34 -2.30 -12.80
N PHE A 43 7.55 -2.51 -11.74
CA PHE A 43 7.94 -2.30 -10.34
C PHE A 43 8.26 -0.84 -10.01
N GLU A 44 7.63 0.10 -10.71
CA GLU A 44 7.81 1.53 -10.54
C GLU A 44 6.51 2.22 -10.14
N TRP A 45 6.63 3.24 -9.28
CA TRP A 45 5.52 4.12 -8.93
C TRP A 45 5.35 5.20 -10.00
N SER A 46 4.18 5.26 -10.62
CA SER A 46 3.80 6.32 -11.55
C SER A 46 2.73 7.21 -10.93
N SER A 47 2.84 8.52 -11.12
CA SER A 47 1.75 9.43 -10.80
C SER A 47 0.62 9.27 -11.82
N ILE A 48 -0.61 9.15 -11.32
CA ILE A 48 -1.83 9.04 -12.14
C ILE A 48 -2.81 10.18 -11.89
N GLY A 49 -2.46 11.13 -11.02
CA GLY A 49 -3.36 12.24 -10.73
C GLY A 49 -3.09 12.90 -9.39
N SER A 50 -4.04 13.75 -8.99
CA SER A 50 -4.03 14.43 -7.71
C SER A 50 -5.42 14.57 -7.12
N VAL A 51 -5.48 14.70 -5.80
CA VAL A 51 -6.72 14.96 -5.06
C VAL A 51 -6.50 16.04 -4.03
N GLY A 52 -7.42 17.00 -3.94
CA GLY A 52 -7.47 17.99 -2.88
C GLY A 52 -8.53 17.64 -1.84
N THR A 53 -8.86 18.61 -1.00
CA THR A 53 -9.87 18.44 0.08
C THR A 53 -11.28 18.81 -0.32
N THR A 54 -11.49 19.42 -1.49
CA THR A 54 -12.84 19.78 -1.97
C THR A 54 -13.40 18.67 -2.84
N LEU A 55 -14.72 18.45 -2.76
CA LEU A 55 -15.45 17.74 -3.82
C LEU A 55 -15.11 18.43 -5.14
N GLU A 56 -14.78 17.67 -6.19
CA GLU A 56 -14.29 18.13 -7.52
C GLU A 56 -12.80 18.46 -7.64
N SER A 57 -12.01 18.45 -6.55
CA SER A 57 -10.55 18.65 -6.69
C SER A 57 -9.77 17.40 -7.13
N ALA A 58 -10.47 16.28 -7.34
CA ALA A 58 -9.88 15.04 -7.81
C ALA A 58 -9.71 15.07 -9.33
N SER A 59 -8.47 14.92 -9.79
CA SER A 59 -8.12 14.76 -11.20
C SER A 59 -7.30 13.49 -11.31
N ILE A 60 -7.94 12.39 -11.72
CA ILE A 60 -7.31 11.06 -11.84
C ILE A 60 -7.43 10.60 -13.29
N ASP A 61 -6.31 10.22 -13.86
CA ASP A 61 -6.20 9.62 -15.19
C ASP A 61 -6.46 8.12 -15.08
N ILE A 62 -7.70 7.73 -15.34
CA ILE A 62 -8.17 6.34 -15.19
C ILE A 62 -7.51 5.43 -16.22
N GLU A 63 -7.17 5.94 -17.40
CA GLU A 63 -6.55 5.16 -18.48
C GLU A 63 -5.15 4.65 -18.09
N LYS A 64 -4.46 5.36 -17.21
CA LYS A 64 -3.16 4.96 -16.63
C LYS A 64 -3.25 3.88 -15.55
N ILE A 65 -4.45 3.52 -15.11
CA ILE A 65 -4.67 2.52 -14.07
C ILE A 65 -4.82 1.14 -14.70
N CYS A 66 -4.04 0.18 -14.24
CA CYS A 66 -4.23 -1.23 -14.57
C CYS A 66 -4.96 -1.92 -13.43
N TRP A 67 -6.23 -2.21 -13.63
CA TRP A 67 -7.05 -2.86 -12.62
C TRP A 67 -6.75 -4.37 -12.59
N PRO A 68 -6.58 -4.98 -11.41
CA PRO A 68 -6.18 -6.39 -11.28
C PRO A 68 -7.05 -7.38 -12.07
N SER A 69 -8.37 -7.13 -12.16
CA SER A 69 -9.33 -8.03 -12.82
C SER A 69 -9.81 -7.55 -14.19
N ASN A 70 -9.64 -6.27 -14.50
CA ASN A 70 -10.23 -5.64 -15.69
C ASN A 70 -9.16 -5.21 -16.71
N GLY A 71 -7.88 -5.28 -16.36
CA GLY A 71 -6.78 -4.91 -17.23
C GLY A 71 -6.49 -3.41 -17.25
N CYS A 72 -5.60 -3.03 -18.17
CA CYS A 72 -5.26 -1.65 -18.49
C CYS A 72 -6.16 -1.20 -19.65
N SER A 73 -6.49 0.10 -19.78
CA SER A 73 -7.38 0.67 -20.80
C SER A 73 -8.88 0.71 -20.45
N LEU A 74 -9.22 0.80 -19.16
CA LEU A 74 -10.57 1.21 -18.79
C LEU A 74 -10.68 2.74 -18.85
N ASN A 75 -11.73 3.23 -19.52
CA ASN A 75 -12.06 4.66 -19.58
C ASN A 75 -12.91 5.12 -18.38
N THR A 76 -13.41 4.16 -17.60
CA THR A 76 -14.22 4.40 -16.40
C THR A 76 -13.78 3.44 -15.31
N ALA A 77 -13.69 3.93 -14.07
CA ALA A 77 -13.35 3.09 -12.93
C ALA A 77 -14.40 1.96 -12.77
N PRO A 78 -13.99 0.71 -12.52
CA PRO A 78 -14.92 -0.38 -12.30
C PRO A 78 -15.73 -0.11 -11.03
N ILE A 79 -17.05 -0.31 -11.13
CA ILE A 79 -18.05 0.07 -10.10
C ILE A 79 -18.04 -0.94 -8.93
N GLU A 80 -17.42 -2.10 -9.12
CA GLU A 80 -17.55 -3.23 -8.19
C GLU A 80 -16.20 -3.70 -7.63
N THR A 81 -16.26 -4.04 -6.34
CA THR A 81 -15.27 -4.74 -5.52
C THR A 81 -14.40 -5.68 -6.34
N TYR A 82 -13.11 -5.38 -6.46
CA TYR A 82 -12.16 -6.31 -7.06
C TYR A 82 -12.03 -7.52 -6.13
N SER A 83 -12.24 -8.72 -6.68
CA SER A 83 -11.90 -9.95 -5.98
C SER A 83 -10.38 -9.94 -5.78
N VAL A 84 -9.94 -9.66 -4.55
CA VAL A 84 -8.53 -9.88 -4.17
C VAL A 84 -8.26 -11.35 -4.43
N PRO A 85 -7.34 -11.72 -5.35
CA PRO A 85 -7.00 -13.11 -5.53
C PRO A 85 -6.61 -13.66 -4.16
N ALA A 86 -7.30 -14.71 -3.71
CA ALA A 86 -7.00 -15.34 -2.43
C ALA A 86 -5.49 -15.58 -2.38
N PRO A 87 -4.80 -15.20 -1.28
CA PRO A 87 -3.36 -15.36 -1.18
C PRO A 87 -3.03 -16.80 -1.56
N GLN A 88 -2.19 -16.98 -2.57
CA GLN A 88 -1.80 -18.29 -3.07
C GLN A 88 -0.81 -18.96 -2.10
N ASP A 89 -1.09 -18.91 -0.81
CA ASP A 89 -0.31 -19.55 0.25
C ASP A 89 -0.63 -21.05 0.32
N LYS A 90 -0.77 -21.70 -0.86
CA LYS A 90 -0.68 -23.15 -0.92
C LYS A 90 0.79 -23.48 -0.81
N LEU A 91 1.22 -23.83 0.40
CA LEU A 91 2.56 -24.38 0.63
C LEU A 91 2.84 -25.45 -0.45
N PRO A 92 4.00 -25.39 -1.13
CA PRO A 92 4.34 -26.37 -2.14
C PRO A 92 4.21 -27.78 -1.58
N VAL A 93 3.63 -28.71 -2.36
CA VAL A 93 3.35 -30.09 -1.92
C VAL A 93 4.61 -30.77 -1.37
N TRP A 94 5.79 -30.46 -1.91
CA TRP A 94 7.06 -30.99 -1.40
C TRP A 94 7.36 -30.56 0.04
N VAL A 95 6.94 -29.36 0.48
CA VAL A 95 7.12 -28.88 1.87
C VAL A 95 6.26 -29.69 2.82
N ILE A 96 5.03 -30.00 2.42
CA ILE A 96 4.08 -30.82 3.21
C ILE A 96 4.61 -32.24 3.40
N ILE A 97 5.32 -32.79 2.39
CA ILE A 97 5.92 -34.13 2.44
C ILE A 97 7.24 -34.13 3.23
N LEU A 98 8.05 -33.06 3.14
CA LEU A 98 9.36 -32.99 3.77
C LEU A 98 9.28 -33.06 5.31
N PHE A 99 8.35 -32.32 5.92
CA PHE A 99 8.20 -32.26 7.37
C PHE A 99 7.98 -33.62 8.06
N PRO A 100 7.01 -34.47 7.64
CA PRO A 100 6.81 -35.78 8.25
C PRO A 100 8.00 -36.72 8.01
N CYS A 101 8.64 -36.67 6.84
CA CYS A 101 9.85 -37.47 6.58
C CYS A 101 10.98 -37.10 7.55
N LEU A 102 11.21 -35.81 7.77
CA LEU A 102 12.27 -35.32 8.66
C LEU A 102 11.98 -35.70 10.12
N ALA A 103 10.72 -35.61 10.55
CA ALA A 103 10.29 -36.05 11.88
C ALA A 103 10.49 -37.56 12.09
N ILE A 104 10.18 -38.39 11.09
CA ILE A 104 10.39 -39.85 11.15
C ILE A 104 11.89 -40.17 11.24
N ILE A 105 12.74 -39.53 10.43
CA ILE A 105 14.20 -39.74 10.48
C ILE A 105 14.74 -39.37 11.87
N MET A 106 14.33 -38.24 12.43
CA MET A 106 14.72 -37.82 13.78
C MET A 106 14.26 -38.82 14.85
N ALA A 107 13.04 -39.34 14.76
CA ALA A 107 12.52 -40.36 15.69
C ALA A 107 13.31 -41.68 15.58
N LEU A 108 13.64 -42.11 14.36
CA LEU A 108 14.46 -43.31 14.14
C LEU A 108 15.88 -43.16 14.68
N LEU A 109 16.49 -41.97 14.49
CA LEU A 109 17.81 -41.67 15.07
C LEU A 109 17.78 -41.65 16.59
N ALA A 110 16.75 -41.04 17.20
CA ALA A 110 16.57 -41.05 18.65
C ALA A 110 16.38 -42.46 19.22
N LEU A 111 15.58 -43.29 18.56
CA LEU A 111 15.38 -44.71 18.93
C LEU A 111 16.68 -45.52 18.83
N LYS A 112 17.44 -45.35 17.74
CA LYS A 112 18.72 -46.02 17.55
C LYS A 112 19.75 -45.57 18.59
N TYR A 113 19.81 -44.26 18.88
CA TYR A 113 20.68 -43.71 19.90
C TYR A 113 20.36 -44.27 21.28
N TYR A 114 19.07 -44.35 21.64
CA TYR A 114 18.64 -44.92 22.92
C TYR A 114 19.00 -46.41 23.03
N ARG A 115 18.75 -47.20 21.99
CA ARG A 115 19.10 -48.63 21.96
C ARG A 115 20.60 -48.92 21.96
N SER A 116 21.42 -48.02 21.43
CA SER A 116 22.88 -48.19 21.41
C SER A 116 23.54 -47.81 22.75
N LYS A 117 22.82 -47.10 23.62
CA LYS A 117 23.31 -46.62 24.92
C LYS A 117 22.91 -47.53 26.08
N GLN A 118 21.91 -48.38 25.89
CA GLN A 118 21.65 -49.57 26.72
C GLN A 118 22.63 -50.68 26.35
#